data_AF-A0A8B7TTK2-F1
#
_entry.id   AF-A0A8B7TTK2-F1
#
_cell.length_a   1.000
_cell.length_b   1.000
_cell.length_c   1.000
_cell.angle_alpha   90.00
_cell.angle_beta   90.00
_cell.angle_gamma   90.00
#
_symmetry.space_group_name_H-M   'P 1'
#
loop_
_entity.id
_entity.type
_entity.pdbx_description
1 polymer ?
#
loop_
_entity_poly.entity_id
_entity_poly.type
_entity_poly.pdbx_seq_one_letter_code
_entity_poly.pdbx_strand_id
1 'polypeptide(L)'
;MTAELDDLTEKIRKAHQETFPSLCQLGKYTTNSSADHRVRLDLGLWDKFSELATKCIIKIVEFAKRLPGFTGLTIADQITLLKAACLDILILRICTRYTPEQDTMTFSDGLTLNRTQMHNAGFGPLTDLVFTFANQLLPLEMDDTETGLLSAICLICGDRQDLEEPTKVDKLQEPLLEALKIYIRKRRPSKPHMFPKILMKITDLRSISAKGAERVITLKMEIPGSMPPLIQEMLENSEGHEPLTPSSSGNTAEHSPSISPSSVENSGVSQSPLVQ
;
A
#
# COMPACT_ATOMS: atom_id res chain seq x y z
N MET A 1 24.30 19.70 11.78
CA MET A 1 23.86 18.63 10.85
C MET A 1 24.05 17.22 11.39
N THR A 2 25.27 16.67 11.51
CA THR A 2 25.43 15.23 11.85
C THR A 2 24.79 14.84 13.18
N ALA A 3 25.01 15.60 14.26
CA ALA A 3 24.44 15.30 15.57
C ALA A 3 22.90 15.32 15.59
N GLU A 4 22.26 16.23 14.86
CA GLU A 4 20.79 16.31 14.77
C GLU A 4 20.20 15.15 13.95
N LEU A 5 20.89 14.74 12.87
CA LEU A 5 20.49 13.59 12.06
C LEU A 5 20.72 12.26 12.79
N ASP A 6 21.76 12.17 13.62
CA ASP A 6 22.02 11.00 14.46
C ASP A 6 21.00 10.89 15.63
N ASP A 7 20.58 12.01 16.24
CA ASP A 7 19.46 12.07 17.19
C ASP A 7 18.10 11.72 16.56
N LEU A 8 17.81 12.25 15.36
CA LEU A 8 16.62 11.87 14.57
C LEU A 8 16.60 10.37 14.27
N THR A 9 17.74 9.81 13.84
CA THR A 9 17.91 8.38 13.57
C THR A 9 17.61 7.54 14.81
N GLU A 10 18.16 7.93 15.97
CA GLU A 10 17.96 7.22 17.24
C GLU A 10 16.51 7.30 17.75
N LYS A 11 15.84 8.45 17.57
CA LYS A 11 14.41 8.62 17.90
C LYS A 11 13.52 7.71 17.05
N ILE A 12 13.78 7.63 15.74
CA ILE A 12 13.03 6.77 14.83
C ILE A 12 13.28 5.29 15.11
N ARG A 13 14.52 4.91 15.41
CA ARG A 13 14.90 3.54 15.81
C ARG A 13 14.15 3.09 17.07
N LYS A 14 14.12 3.94 18.11
CA LYS A 14 13.34 3.71 19.34
C LYS A 14 11.85 3.60 19.06
N ALA A 15 11.28 4.57 18.35
CA ALA A 15 9.85 4.57 17.98
C ALA A 15 9.45 3.30 17.21
N HIS A 16 10.32 2.79 16.33
CA HIS A 16 10.08 1.52 15.64
C HIS A 16 10.08 0.34 16.63
N GLN A 17 11.16 0.13 17.38
CA GLN A 17 11.28 -1.00 18.32
C GLN A 17 10.18 -1.03 19.39
N GLU A 18 9.85 0.11 19.98
CA GLU A 18 8.82 0.24 21.03
C GLU A 18 7.39 0.01 20.50
N THR A 19 7.19 0.06 19.18
CA THR A 19 5.90 -0.21 18.52
C THR A 19 5.92 -1.47 17.66
N PHE A 20 7.05 -2.16 17.57
CA PHE A 20 7.26 -3.34 16.75
C PHE A 20 8.46 -4.16 17.28
N PRO A 21 8.23 -5.18 18.12
CA PRO A 21 9.32 -5.99 18.66
C PRO A 21 10.05 -6.77 17.56
N SER A 22 11.37 -6.92 17.70
CA SER A 22 12.21 -7.64 16.74
C SER A 22 11.90 -9.14 16.76
N LEU A 23 12.07 -9.86 15.64
CA LEU A 23 11.68 -11.28 15.51
C LEU A 23 12.31 -12.20 16.58
N CYS A 24 13.52 -11.89 17.03
CA CYS A 24 14.25 -12.62 18.07
C CYS A 24 13.76 -12.38 19.51
N GLN A 25 12.86 -11.40 19.73
CA GLN A 25 12.28 -11.06 21.04
C GLN A 25 10.95 -11.79 21.30
N LEU A 26 10.41 -12.49 20.29
CA LEU A 26 9.07 -13.09 20.33
C LEU A 26 9.12 -14.57 20.73
N GLY A 27 8.36 -14.92 21.76
CA GLY A 27 8.06 -16.32 22.08
C GLY A 27 7.12 -16.91 21.03
N LYS A 28 7.69 -17.55 20.00
CA LYS A 28 6.92 -18.11 18.88
C LYS A 28 5.99 -19.23 19.34
N TYR A 29 4.74 -19.20 18.88
CA TYR A 29 3.78 -20.30 18.98
C TYR A 29 3.07 -20.51 17.63
N THR A 30 2.55 -21.72 17.41
CA THR A 30 1.86 -22.09 16.16
C THR A 30 0.41 -22.50 16.43
N THR A 31 -0.38 -22.62 15.36
CA THR A 31 -1.68 -23.30 15.37
C THR A 31 -1.69 -24.38 14.28
N ASN A 32 -2.56 -25.38 14.44
CA ASN A 32 -2.76 -26.44 13.44
C ASN A 32 -3.95 -26.16 12.50
N SER A 33 -4.70 -25.06 12.72
CA SER A 33 -5.83 -24.67 11.87
C SER A 33 -5.40 -24.52 10.41
N SER A 34 -6.10 -25.21 9.51
CA SER A 34 -5.96 -25.15 8.04
C SER A 34 -4.50 -25.05 7.54
N ALA A 35 -3.63 -25.92 8.05
CA ALA A 35 -2.18 -25.86 7.80
C ALA A 35 -1.74 -26.48 6.47
N ASP A 36 -2.43 -27.53 6.00
CA ASP A 36 -1.94 -28.42 4.94
C ASP A 36 -2.34 -27.98 3.53
N HIS A 37 -3.52 -27.37 3.37
CA HIS A 37 -4.08 -26.99 2.08
C HIS A 37 -4.73 -25.60 2.10
N ARG A 38 -4.70 -24.91 0.94
CA ARG A 38 -5.34 -23.60 0.79
C ARG A 38 -6.86 -23.75 0.71
N VAL A 39 -7.57 -22.99 1.54
CA VAL A 39 -9.03 -22.81 1.51
C VAL A 39 -9.36 -21.34 1.17
N ARG A 40 -10.63 -21.04 0.90
CA ARG A 40 -11.07 -19.68 0.57
C ARG A 40 -10.78 -18.69 1.71
N LEU A 41 -11.22 -19.05 2.92
CA LEU A 41 -10.95 -18.35 4.18
C LEU A 41 -11.15 -19.35 5.34
N ASP A 42 -10.26 -19.35 6.32
CA ASP A 42 -10.46 -19.97 7.62
C ASP A 42 -10.88 -18.87 8.59
N LEU A 43 -12.10 -18.97 9.12
CA LEU A 43 -12.68 -17.92 9.97
C LEU A 43 -11.94 -17.77 11.31
N GLY A 44 -11.41 -18.86 11.89
CA GLY A 44 -10.65 -18.79 13.14
C GLY A 44 -9.26 -18.17 12.95
N LEU A 45 -8.63 -18.40 11.78
CA LEU A 45 -7.41 -17.69 11.40
C LEU A 45 -7.71 -16.23 11.06
N TRP A 46 -8.81 -15.92 10.39
CA TRP A 46 -9.25 -14.54 10.09
C TRP A 46 -9.51 -13.73 11.36
N ASP A 47 -10.23 -14.28 12.34
CA ASP A 47 -10.54 -13.59 13.60
C ASP A 47 -9.24 -13.22 14.34
N LYS A 48 -8.26 -14.13 14.39
CA LYS A 48 -6.93 -13.87 14.99
C LYS A 48 -6.10 -12.90 14.17
N PHE A 49 -6.06 -13.04 12.84
CA PHE A 49 -5.34 -12.13 11.96
C PHE A 49 -5.87 -10.70 12.05
N SER A 50 -7.19 -10.52 12.03
CA SER A 50 -7.84 -9.21 12.05
C SER A 50 -7.75 -8.53 13.44
N GLU A 51 -7.77 -9.30 14.54
CA GLU A 51 -7.42 -8.83 15.89
C GLU A 51 -5.97 -8.29 15.93
N LEU A 52 -5.01 -9.06 15.38
CA LEU A 52 -3.58 -8.71 15.38
C LEU A 52 -3.27 -7.56 14.41
N ALA A 53 -3.95 -7.49 13.27
CA ALA A 53 -3.87 -6.38 12.33
C ALA A 53 -4.38 -5.08 12.97
N THR A 54 -5.56 -5.11 13.61
CA THR A 54 -6.11 -3.96 14.36
C THR A 54 -5.13 -3.45 15.42
N LYS A 55 -4.54 -4.36 16.22
CA LYS A 55 -3.49 -4.03 17.19
C LYS A 55 -2.24 -3.42 16.53
N CYS A 56 -1.84 -3.92 15.36
CA CYS A 56 -0.69 -3.38 14.63
C CYS A 56 -0.97 -1.99 14.01
N ILE A 57 -2.20 -1.71 13.56
CA ILE A 57 -2.60 -0.37 13.09
C ILE A 57 -2.49 0.65 14.22
N ILE A 58 -3.00 0.33 15.42
CA ILE A 58 -2.84 1.19 16.61
C ILE A 58 -1.34 1.48 16.87
N LYS A 59 -0.47 0.48 16.71
CA LYS A 59 0.98 0.65 16.84
C LYS A 59 1.64 1.43 15.68
N ILE A 60 1.05 1.48 14.50
CA ILE A 60 1.47 2.38 13.40
C ILE A 60 1.10 3.83 13.71
N VAL A 61 -0.09 4.08 14.29
CA VAL A 61 -0.48 5.42 14.77
C VAL A 61 0.40 5.87 15.96
N GLU A 62 0.76 4.96 16.87
CA GLU A 62 1.70 5.22 17.96
C GLU A 62 3.12 5.54 17.44
N PHE A 63 3.57 4.83 16.40
CA PHE A 63 4.84 5.10 15.71
C PHE A 63 4.84 6.49 15.05
N ALA A 64 3.80 6.79 14.28
CA ALA A 64 3.62 8.07 13.60
C ALA A 64 3.71 9.26 14.57
N LYS A 65 3.02 9.18 15.71
CA LYS A 65 3.02 10.22 16.76
C LYS A 65 4.35 10.36 17.51
N ARG A 66 5.32 9.46 17.30
CA ARG A 66 6.71 9.59 17.81
C ARG A 66 7.69 10.12 16.75
N LEU A 67 7.29 10.27 15.49
CA LEU A 67 8.13 10.89 14.46
C LEU A 67 8.24 12.41 14.70
N PRO A 68 9.46 12.98 14.77
CA PRO A 68 9.64 14.42 14.94
C PRO A 68 8.90 15.23 13.86
N GLY A 69 8.05 16.16 14.31
CA GLY A 69 7.28 17.06 13.45
C GLY A 69 5.92 16.54 12.97
N PHE A 70 5.65 15.23 12.98
CA PHE A 70 4.37 14.67 12.49
C PHE A 70 3.15 15.24 13.23
N THR A 71 3.22 15.34 14.55
CA THR A 71 2.14 15.91 15.38
C THR A 71 2.00 17.44 15.24
N GLY A 72 2.84 18.09 14.43
CA GLY A 72 2.75 19.51 14.06
C GLY A 72 2.15 19.75 12.67
N LEU A 73 1.81 18.69 11.93
CA LEU A 73 0.91 18.75 10.78
C LEU A 73 -0.55 18.89 11.24
N THR A 74 -1.46 19.30 10.36
CA THR A 74 -2.89 19.34 10.69
C THR A 74 -3.44 17.93 10.99
N ILE A 75 -4.61 17.85 11.63
CA ILE A 75 -5.25 16.56 11.92
C ILE A 75 -5.73 15.88 10.62
N ALA A 76 -6.13 16.66 9.61
CA ALA A 76 -6.42 16.16 8.28
C ALA A 76 -5.17 15.51 7.65
N ASP A 77 -4.05 16.24 7.54
CA ASP A 77 -2.80 15.70 6.99
C ASP A 77 -2.33 14.45 7.75
N GLN A 78 -2.40 14.45 9.07
CA GLN A 78 -2.05 13.26 9.88
C GLN A 78 -2.91 12.04 9.51
N ILE A 79 -4.22 12.22 9.27
CA ILE A 79 -5.12 11.14 8.84
C ILE A 79 -4.86 10.72 7.39
N THR A 80 -4.72 11.67 6.47
CA THR A 80 -4.45 11.44 5.05
C THR A 80 -3.16 10.62 4.85
N LEU A 81 -2.06 11.04 5.49
CA LEU A 81 -0.79 10.30 5.47
C LEU A 81 -0.93 8.90 6.09
N LEU A 82 -1.62 8.80 7.23
CA LEU A 82 -1.83 7.51 7.92
C LEU A 82 -2.62 6.52 7.07
N LYS A 83 -3.76 6.92 6.49
CA LYS A 83 -4.55 6.06 5.60
C LYS A 83 -3.73 5.61 4.39
N ALA A 84 -3.12 6.56 3.69
CA ALA A 84 -2.40 6.29 2.45
C ALA A 84 -1.12 5.43 2.63
N ALA A 85 -0.57 5.32 3.84
CA ALA A 85 0.63 4.55 4.14
C ALA A 85 0.42 3.34 5.08
N CYS A 86 -0.78 3.16 5.66
CA CYS A 86 -1.02 2.12 6.67
C CYS A 86 -0.69 0.72 6.12
N LEU A 87 -1.19 0.41 4.92
CA LEU A 87 -1.02 -0.90 4.29
C LEU A 87 0.43 -1.15 3.85
N ASP A 88 1.11 -0.10 3.35
CA ASP A 88 2.56 -0.15 3.08
C ASP A 88 3.32 -0.61 4.34
N ILE A 89 3.07 0.04 5.47
CA ILE A 89 3.80 -0.22 6.72
C ILE A 89 3.41 -1.57 7.33
N LEU A 90 2.14 -2.01 7.21
CA LEU A 90 1.71 -3.36 7.61
C LEU A 90 2.44 -4.46 6.81
N ILE A 91 2.53 -4.32 5.48
CA ILE A 91 3.21 -5.29 4.61
C ILE A 91 4.70 -5.31 4.91
N LEU A 92 5.36 -4.16 5.04
CA LEU A 92 6.77 -4.08 5.41
C LEU A 92 7.05 -4.75 6.76
N ARG A 93 6.22 -4.46 7.77
CA ARG A 93 6.31 -5.03 9.13
C ARG A 93 6.17 -6.56 9.12
N ILE A 94 5.16 -7.14 8.46
CA ILE A 94 5.03 -8.61 8.45
C ILE A 94 6.14 -9.30 7.65
N CYS A 95 6.68 -8.63 6.63
CA CYS A 95 7.78 -9.17 5.82
C CYS A 95 9.13 -9.19 6.57
N THR A 96 9.41 -8.26 7.48
CA THR A 96 10.60 -8.34 8.37
C THR A 96 10.44 -9.36 9.51
N ARG A 97 9.29 -10.04 9.58
CA ARG A 97 9.02 -11.18 10.49
C ARG A 97 9.03 -12.54 9.77
N TYR A 98 9.45 -12.57 8.50
CA TYR A 98 9.60 -13.80 7.74
C TYR A 98 10.76 -14.65 8.27
N THR A 99 10.54 -15.96 8.41
CA THR A 99 11.58 -16.95 8.78
C THR A 99 11.71 -17.93 7.62
N PRO A 100 12.74 -17.79 6.75
CA PRO A 100 12.83 -18.52 5.49
C PRO A 100 12.89 -20.04 5.65
N GLU A 101 13.58 -20.52 6.69
CA GLU A 101 13.86 -21.94 6.92
C GLU A 101 12.63 -22.76 7.31
N GLN A 102 11.50 -22.10 7.61
CA GLN A 102 10.19 -22.73 7.82
C GLN A 102 9.10 -22.17 6.89
N ASP A 103 9.42 -21.21 6.03
CA ASP A 103 8.47 -20.46 5.21
C ASP A 103 7.27 -19.90 6.02
N THR A 104 7.58 -19.22 7.13
CA THR A 104 6.60 -18.69 8.10
C THR A 104 6.72 -17.17 8.29
N MET A 105 5.65 -16.54 8.76
CA MET A 105 5.67 -15.15 9.26
C MET A 105 5.14 -15.09 10.70
N THR A 106 5.77 -14.27 11.55
CA THR A 106 5.45 -14.18 12.99
C THR A 106 4.82 -12.82 13.37
N PHE A 107 3.57 -12.85 13.86
CA PHE A 107 2.86 -11.70 14.40
C PHE A 107 3.39 -11.26 15.77
N SER A 108 3.05 -10.04 16.20
CA SER A 108 3.66 -9.39 17.38
C SER A 108 3.25 -9.97 18.74
N ASP A 109 2.37 -10.97 18.78
CA ASP A 109 2.05 -11.78 19.96
C ASP A 109 2.84 -13.11 20.00
N GLY A 110 3.59 -13.43 18.94
CA GLY A 110 4.29 -14.70 18.75
C GLY A 110 3.60 -15.68 17.79
N LEU A 111 2.36 -15.42 17.35
CA LEU A 111 1.66 -16.32 16.43
C LEU A 111 2.47 -16.46 15.14
N THR A 112 2.86 -17.68 14.80
CA THR A 112 3.70 -18.01 13.66
C THR A 112 2.90 -18.89 12.71
N LEU A 113 2.59 -18.36 11.54
CA LEU A 113 1.79 -19.01 10.50
C LEU A 113 2.67 -19.40 9.31
N ASN A 114 2.45 -20.59 8.75
CA ASN A 114 3.06 -20.99 7.47
C ASN A 114 2.39 -20.25 6.29
N ARG A 115 2.97 -20.33 5.09
CA ARG A 115 2.39 -19.72 3.86
C ARG A 115 0.92 -20.09 3.62
N THR A 116 0.55 -21.35 3.80
CA THR A 116 -0.84 -21.82 3.62
C THR A 116 -1.79 -21.20 4.63
N GLN A 117 -1.36 -21.08 5.88
CA GLN A 117 -2.13 -20.42 6.93
C GLN A 117 -2.23 -18.92 6.72
N MET A 118 -1.17 -18.25 6.24
CA MET A 118 -1.23 -16.84 5.85
C MET A 118 -2.25 -16.60 4.71
N HIS A 119 -2.29 -17.47 3.71
CA HIS A 119 -3.34 -17.47 2.69
C HIS A 119 -4.73 -17.59 3.32
N ASN A 120 -4.93 -18.62 4.14
CA ASN A 120 -6.21 -18.98 4.74
C ASN A 120 -6.68 -17.96 5.80
N ALA A 121 -5.77 -17.19 6.40
CA ALA A 121 -6.06 -16.12 7.37
C ALA A 121 -6.59 -14.82 6.73
N GLY A 122 -6.56 -14.70 5.40
CA GLY A 122 -7.12 -13.55 4.68
C GLY A 122 -6.29 -13.04 3.51
N PHE A 123 -4.97 -13.32 3.45
CA PHE A 123 -4.14 -12.82 2.34
C PHE A 123 -4.59 -13.37 0.98
N GLY A 124 -5.09 -14.61 0.94
CA GLY A 124 -5.62 -15.23 -0.28
C GLY A 124 -4.64 -15.08 -1.47
N PRO A 125 -5.08 -14.55 -2.63
CA PRO A 125 -4.22 -14.32 -3.80
C PRO A 125 -2.95 -13.48 -3.57
N LEU A 126 -2.88 -12.63 -2.53
CA LEU A 126 -1.70 -11.82 -2.23
C LEU A 126 -0.53 -12.60 -1.64
N THR A 127 -0.79 -13.79 -1.10
CA THR A 127 0.17 -14.52 -0.25
C THR A 127 1.53 -14.67 -0.91
N ASP A 128 1.57 -15.19 -2.13
CA ASP A 128 2.85 -15.48 -2.81
C ASP A 128 3.58 -14.20 -3.24
N LEU A 129 2.87 -13.09 -3.48
CA LEU A 129 3.45 -11.79 -3.75
C LEU A 129 4.11 -11.18 -2.50
N VAL A 130 3.42 -11.24 -1.35
CA VAL A 130 3.94 -10.78 -0.05
C VAL A 130 5.15 -11.61 0.40
N PHE A 131 5.07 -12.95 0.28
CA PHE A 131 6.21 -13.83 0.57
C PHE A 131 7.38 -13.65 -0.41
N THR A 132 7.10 -13.32 -1.68
CA THR A 132 8.16 -12.95 -2.65
C THR A 132 8.86 -11.66 -2.23
N PHE A 133 8.11 -10.63 -1.82
CA PHE A 133 8.69 -9.39 -1.31
C PHE A 133 9.52 -9.60 -0.04
N ALA A 134 9.03 -10.41 0.91
CA ALA A 134 9.82 -10.78 2.09
C ALA A 134 11.15 -11.44 1.72
N ASN A 135 11.15 -12.39 0.77
CA ASN A 135 12.38 -12.99 0.24
C ASN A 135 13.32 -11.96 -0.43
N GLN A 136 12.79 -10.92 -1.07
CA GLN A 136 13.60 -9.83 -1.64
C GLN A 136 14.18 -8.88 -0.59
N LEU A 137 13.66 -8.84 0.65
CA LEU A 137 14.24 -8.08 1.75
C LEU A 137 15.46 -8.77 2.40
N LEU A 138 15.53 -10.10 2.38
CA LEU A 138 16.62 -10.86 3.02
C LEU A 138 18.02 -10.41 2.55
N PRO A 139 18.32 -10.25 1.24
CA PRO A 139 19.63 -9.81 0.75
C PRO A 139 19.89 -8.31 0.94
N LEU A 140 18.99 -7.60 1.64
CA LEU A 140 19.20 -6.22 2.08
C LEU A 140 19.76 -6.17 3.51
N GLU A 141 19.62 -7.22 4.31
CA GLU A 141 20.15 -7.30 5.69
C GLU A 141 19.70 -6.09 6.55
N MET A 142 18.47 -5.60 6.35
CA MET A 142 17.94 -4.42 7.04
C MET A 142 17.83 -4.65 8.55
N ASP A 143 18.08 -3.61 9.34
CA ASP A 143 17.90 -3.60 10.78
C ASP A 143 16.66 -2.77 11.19
N ASP A 144 16.35 -2.74 12.48
CA ASP A 144 15.24 -1.97 13.04
C ASP A 144 15.35 -0.46 12.73
N THR A 145 16.57 0.06 12.58
CA THR A 145 16.84 1.47 12.24
C THR A 145 16.44 1.78 10.80
N GLU A 146 16.90 0.96 9.85
CA GLU A 146 16.59 1.10 8.43
C GLU A 146 15.12 0.79 8.15
N THR A 147 14.52 -0.17 8.85
CA THR A 147 13.09 -0.50 8.76
C THR A 147 12.23 0.62 9.35
N GLY A 148 12.64 1.22 10.47
CA GLY A 148 12.01 2.40 11.05
C GLY A 148 12.07 3.62 10.14
N LEU A 149 13.25 3.95 9.61
CA LEU A 149 13.42 5.04 8.66
C LEU A 149 12.63 4.83 7.38
N LEU A 150 12.64 3.63 6.79
CA LEU A 150 11.84 3.34 5.60
C LEU A 150 10.33 3.45 5.88
N SER A 151 9.87 2.96 7.05
CA SER A 151 8.48 3.13 7.49
C SER A 151 8.09 4.60 7.63
N ALA A 152 9.00 5.44 8.14
CA ALA A 152 8.79 6.88 8.28
C ALA A 152 8.72 7.58 6.91
N ILE A 153 9.56 7.18 5.94
CA ILE A 153 9.55 7.74 4.57
C ILE A 153 8.29 7.32 3.79
N CYS A 154 7.77 6.10 3.99
CA CYS A 154 6.47 5.69 3.42
C CYS A 154 5.30 6.53 3.95
N LEU A 155 5.35 6.90 5.23
CA LEU A 155 4.32 7.68 5.92
C LEU A 155 4.37 9.17 5.56
N ILE A 156 5.52 9.81 5.77
CA ILE A 156 5.72 11.24 5.55
C ILE A 156 6.05 11.43 4.06
N CYS A 157 5.08 11.84 3.25
CA CYS A 157 5.21 11.93 1.80
C CYS A 157 4.25 12.99 1.21
N GLY A 158 4.76 14.03 0.53
CA GLY A 158 3.90 15.07 -0.07
C GLY A 158 3.09 14.63 -1.29
N ASP A 159 3.44 13.49 -1.92
CA ASP A 159 2.69 12.92 -3.07
C ASP A 159 1.23 12.51 -2.77
N ARG A 160 0.78 12.52 -1.50
CA ARG A 160 -0.58 12.04 -1.17
C ARG A 160 -1.61 13.11 -1.58
N GLN A 161 -2.72 12.66 -2.17
CA GLN A 161 -3.87 13.52 -2.46
C GLN A 161 -4.50 14.03 -1.15
N ASP A 162 -5.26 15.11 -1.23
CA ASP A 162 -5.98 15.72 -0.09
C ASP A 162 -5.10 16.10 1.13
N LEU A 163 -3.87 16.54 0.86
CA LEU A 163 -3.01 17.24 1.83
C LEU A 163 -3.25 18.75 1.81
N GLU A 164 -3.38 19.34 3.00
CA GLU A 164 -3.50 20.77 3.25
C GLU A 164 -2.11 21.45 3.20
N GLU A 165 -1.05 20.81 3.72
CA GLU A 165 0.31 21.36 3.80
C GLU A 165 1.38 20.46 3.11
N PRO A 166 1.24 20.01 1.84
CA PRO A 166 2.17 19.05 1.21
C PRO A 166 3.63 19.49 1.25
N THR A 167 3.93 20.77 0.96
CA THR A 167 5.28 21.36 1.03
C THR A 167 5.91 21.34 2.44
N LYS A 168 5.10 21.16 3.50
CA LYS A 168 5.55 20.97 4.88
C LYS A 168 5.81 19.50 5.16
N VAL A 169 5.00 18.60 4.61
CA VAL A 169 5.25 17.14 4.64
C VAL A 169 6.57 16.80 3.94
N ASP A 170 6.86 17.38 2.77
CA ASP A 170 8.13 17.15 2.06
C ASP A 170 9.35 17.56 2.89
N LYS A 171 9.28 18.74 3.53
CA LYS A 171 10.32 19.23 4.44
C LYS A 171 10.50 18.38 5.70
N LEU A 172 9.46 17.64 6.11
CA LEU A 172 9.58 16.60 7.14
C LEU A 172 10.17 15.30 6.60
N GLN A 173 10.04 14.99 5.31
CA GLN A 173 10.63 13.80 4.67
C GLN A 173 12.13 13.98 4.36
N GLU A 174 12.56 15.17 3.91
CA GLU A 174 13.95 15.51 3.59
C GLU A 174 15.00 14.95 4.60
N PRO A 175 14.90 15.20 5.92
CA PRO A 175 15.88 14.70 6.89
C PRO A 175 15.77 13.18 7.14
N LEU A 176 14.63 12.55 6.85
CA LEU A 176 14.48 11.08 6.94
C LEU A 176 15.26 10.39 5.82
N LEU A 177 15.17 10.92 4.59
CA LEU A 177 15.93 10.45 3.45
C LEU A 177 17.44 10.62 3.68
N GLU A 178 17.86 11.76 4.23
CA GLU A 178 19.26 12.02 4.55
C GLU A 178 19.78 11.10 5.66
N ALA A 179 19.00 10.90 6.73
CA ALA A 179 19.30 9.96 7.81
C ALA A 179 19.46 8.52 7.29
N LEU A 180 18.54 8.03 6.46
CA LEU A 180 18.62 6.69 5.85
C LEU A 180 19.87 6.54 4.96
N LYS A 181 20.16 7.55 4.14
CA LYS A 181 21.35 7.59 3.26
C LYS A 181 22.65 7.55 4.06
N ILE A 182 22.74 8.33 5.13
CA ILE A 182 23.92 8.40 6.00
C ILE A 182 24.06 7.10 6.81
N TYR A 183 23.00 6.61 7.44
CA TYR A 183 23.03 5.42 8.27
C TYR A 183 23.45 4.17 7.48
N ILE A 184 22.84 3.93 6.31
CA ILE A 184 23.22 2.79 5.45
C ILE A 184 24.70 2.88 5.04
N ARG A 185 25.20 4.08 4.71
CA ARG A 185 26.62 4.29 4.32
C ARG A 185 27.58 4.12 5.51
N LYS A 186 27.22 4.58 6.71
CA LYS A 186 27.96 4.32 7.95
C LYS A 186 28.00 2.81 8.26
N ARG A 187 26.87 2.11 8.15
CA ARG A 187 26.71 0.69 8.51
C ARG A 187 27.29 -0.29 7.49
N ARG A 188 27.28 0.05 6.19
CA ARG A 188 27.83 -0.79 5.11
C ARG A 188 28.69 0.04 4.12
N PRO A 189 29.89 0.53 4.52
CA PRO A 189 30.72 1.39 3.65
C PRO A 189 31.08 0.76 2.29
N SER A 190 31.23 -0.57 2.25
CA SER A 190 31.54 -1.36 1.04
C SER A 190 30.33 -1.65 0.13
N LYS A 191 29.10 -1.37 0.57
CA LYS A 191 27.87 -1.58 -0.22
C LYS A 191 27.11 -0.24 -0.45
N PRO A 192 27.72 0.80 -1.07
CA PRO A 192 27.11 2.15 -1.17
C PRO A 192 25.81 2.20 -1.98
N HIS A 193 25.58 1.22 -2.85
CA HIS A 193 24.35 1.04 -3.64
C HIS A 193 23.14 0.59 -2.78
N MET A 194 23.33 0.27 -1.50
CA MET A 194 22.24 -0.22 -0.64
C MET A 194 21.20 0.86 -0.34
N PHE A 195 21.57 2.14 -0.31
CA PHE A 195 20.60 3.23 -0.12
C PHE A 195 19.52 3.27 -1.21
N PRO A 196 19.84 3.42 -2.52
CA PRO A 196 18.81 3.39 -3.55
C PRO A 196 18.12 2.02 -3.64
N LYS A 197 18.85 0.91 -3.41
CA LYS A 197 18.26 -0.45 -3.44
C LYS A 197 17.19 -0.66 -2.34
N ILE A 198 17.39 -0.10 -1.15
CA ILE A 198 16.41 -0.11 -0.06
C ILE A 198 15.28 0.89 -0.33
N LEU A 199 15.59 2.10 -0.81
CA LEU A 199 14.58 3.13 -1.12
C LEU A 199 13.61 2.68 -2.23
N MET A 200 14.11 1.98 -3.26
CA MET A 200 13.27 1.42 -4.33
C MET A 200 12.26 0.37 -3.84
N LYS A 201 12.45 -0.24 -2.65
CA LYS A 201 11.44 -1.15 -2.08
C LYS A 201 10.12 -0.45 -1.75
N ILE A 202 10.08 0.89 -1.65
CA ILE A 202 8.82 1.64 -1.54
C ILE A 202 7.96 1.47 -2.81
N THR A 203 8.58 1.43 -4.00
CA THR A 203 7.84 1.25 -5.27
C THR A 203 7.24 -0.16 -5.37
N ASP A 204 8.00 -1.18 -4.99
CA ASP A 204 7.50 -2.55 -4.87
C ASP A 204 6.36 -2.62 -3.84
N LEU A 205 6.55 -2.01 -2.67
CA LEU A 205 5.59 -2.01 -1.57
C LEU A 205 4.25 -1.37 -1.94
N ARG A 206 4.28 -0.18 -2.58
CA ARG A 206 3.09 0.50 -3.15
C ARG A 206 2.36 -0.39 -4.18
N SER A 207 3.10 -1.20 -4.95
CA SER A 207 2.54 -2.13 -5.94
C SER A 207 1.85 -3.35 -5.31
N ILE A 208 2.19 -3.69 -4.05
CA ILE A 208 1.56 -4.77 -3.28
C ILE A 208 0.38 -4.22 -2.48
N SER A 209 0.49 -3.02 -1.89
CA SER A 209 -0.58 -2.41 -1.10
C SER A 209 -1.79 -1.98 -1.94
N ALA A 210 -1.61 -1.59 -3.21
CA ALA A 210 -2.72 -1.38 -4.14
C ALA A 210 -3.61 -2.64 -4.28
N LYS A 211 -2.99 -3.80 -4.55
CA LYS A 211 -3.67 -5.10 -4.56
C LYS A 211 -4.14 -5.53 -3.16
N GLY A 212 -3.50 -5.00 -2.12
CA GLY A 212 -3.93 -5.03 -0.73
C GLY A 212 -5.34 -4.46 -0.54
N ALA A 213 -5.59 -3.25 -1.05
CA ALA A 213 -6.89 -2.60 -1.00
C ALA A 213 -7.95 -3.38 -1.79
N GLU A 214 -7.61 -3.87 -3.00
CA GLU A 214 -8.47 -4.81 -3.76
C GLU A 214 -8.85 -6.04 -2.91
N ARG A 215 -7.87 -6.64 -2.21
CA ARG A 215 -8.14 -7.80 -1.35
C ARG A 215 -9.06 -7.45 -0.20
N VAL A 216 -8.90 -6.29 0.47
CA VAL A 216 -9.80 -5.83 1.54
C VAL A 216 -11.25 -5.77 1.06
N ILE A 217 -11.49 -5.26 -0.16
CA ILE A 217 -12.83 -5.22 -0.77
C ILE A 217 -13.38 -6.65 -0.99
N THR A 218 -12.61 -7.55 -1.60
CA THR A 218 -13.08 -8.93 -1.81
C THR A 218 -13.33 -9.68 -0.51
N LEU A 219 -12.49 -9.47 0.51
CA LEU A 219 -12.50 -10.20 1.78
C LEU A 219 -13.77 -9.92 2.60
N LYS A 220 -14.35 -8.70 2.46
CA LYS A 220 -15.70 -8.38 2.98
C LYS A 220 -16.80 -9.34 2.49
N MET A 221 -16.65 -9.89 1.29
CA MET A 221 -17.63 -10.82 0.69
C MET A 221 -17.40 -12.28 1.10
N GLU A 222 -16.40 -12.54 1.94
CA GLU A 222 -16.01 -13.90 2.39
C GLU A 222 -16.18 -14.08 3.90
N ILE A 223 -16.19 -12.98 4.65
CA ILE A 223 -16.50 -12.95 6.09
C ILE A 223 -18.02 -12.91 6.34
N PRO A 224 -18.55 -13.58 7.38
CA PRO A 224 -19.98 -13.59 7.70
C PRO A 224 -20.45 -12.35 8.50
N GLY A 225 -19.65 -11.28 8.56
CA GLY A 225 -19.89 -10.09 9.39
C GLY A 225 -19.18 -8.85 8.83
N SER A 226 -19.09 -7.77 9.63
CA SER A 226 -18.40 -6.55 9.20
C SER A 226 -16.87 -6.66 9.34
N MET A 227 -16.15 -5.96 8.47
CA MET A 227 -14.73 -5.66 8.67
C MET A 227 -14.52 -4.94 10.03
N PRO A 228 -13.46 -5.21 10.80
CA PRO A 228 -13.20 -4.46 12.04
C PRO A 228 -13.06 -2.96 11.76
N PRO A 229 -13.71 -2.07 12.56
CA PRO A 229 -13.87 -0.65 12.18
C PRO A 229 -12.56 0.08 11.84
N LEU A 230 -11.48 -0.18 12.58
CA LEU A 230 -10.18 0.46 12.32
C LEU A 230 -9.46 -0.08 11.08
N ILE A 231 -9.72 -1.33 10.68
CA ILE A 231 -9.23 -1.88 9.41
C ILE A 231 -10.01 -1.23 8.26
N GLN A 232 -11.32 -1.13 8.40
CA GLN A 232 -12.18 -0.42 7.46
C GLN A 232 -11.76 1.05 7.30
N GLU A 233 -11.66 1.81 8.39
CA GLU A 233 -11.30 3.23 8.38
C GLU A 233 -9.95 3.50 7.68
N MET A 234 -8.98 2.61 7.86
CA MET A 234 -7.58 2.84 7.47
C MET A 234 -7.17 2.19 6.15
N LEU A 235 -7.87 1.14 5.69
CA LEU A 235 -7.52 0.38 4.48
C LEU A 235 -8.57 0.47 3.36
N GLU A 236 -9.71 1.13 3.60
CA GLU A 236 -10.69 1.43 2.55
C GLU A 236 -10.51 2.86 2.05
N ASN A 237 -9.95 2.99 0.85
CA ASN A 237 -10.00 4.25 0.12
C ASN A 237 -11.48 4.65 -0.05
N SER A 238 -11.83 5.88 0.32
CA SER A 238 -13.18 6.42 0.11
C SER A 238 -13.39 6.92 -1.33
N GLU A 239 -12.58 6.41 -2.27
CA GLU A 239 -12.66 6.68 -3.70
C GLU A 239 -13.88 5.94 -4.29
N GLY A 240 -14.97 6.68 -4.45
CA GLY A 240 -16.14 6.20 -5.18
C GLY A 240 -15.78 5.86 -6.62
N HIS A 241 -16.21 4.68 -7.09
CA HIS A 241 -16.16 4.32 -8.49
C HIS A 241 -17.18 5.15 -9.30
N GLU A 242 -16.80 6.36 -9.71
CA GLU A 242 -17.53 7.14 -10.70
C GLU A 242 -16.63 7.69 -11.81
N PRO A 243 -16.56 7.02 -12.97
CA PRO A 243 -16.46 7.72 -14.24
C PRO A 243 -17.83 8.36 -14.52
N LEU A 244 -18.07 9.57 -13.98
CA LEU A 244 -19.25 10.37 -14.31
C LEU A 244 -19.27 10.66 -15.82
N THR A 245 -19.97 9.83 -16.60
CA THR A 245 -20.27 10.12 -18.00
C THR A 245 -21.22 11.31 -18.04
N PRO A 246 -20.83 12.47 -18.61
CA PRO A 246 -21.72 13.63 -18.65
C PRO A 246 -22.89 13.33 -19.59
N SER A 247 -24.06 13.05 -19.01
CA SER A 247 -25.29 12.82 -19.76
C SER A 247 -25.67 14.09 -20.52
N SER A 248 -25.44 14.11 -21.83
CA SER A 248 -25.76 15.25 -22.69
C SER A 248 -27.27 15.39 -22.88
N SER A 249 -27.93 16.04 -21.91
CA SER A 249 -29.35 16.41 -21.98
C SER A 249 -29.61 17.25 -23.23
N GLY A 250 -30.24 16.65 -24.24
CA GLY A 250 -30.50 17.32 -25.51
C GLY A 250 -31.56 18.41 -25.37
N ASN A 251 -31.17 19.67 -25.55
CA ASN A 251 -32.13 20.76 -25.72
C ASN A 251 -32.69 20.78 -27.14
N THR A 252 -34.00 20.61 -27.24
CA THR A 252 -34.77 20.82 -28.48
C THR A 252 -34.76 22.30 -28.88
N ALA A 253 -34.48 22.58 -30.16
CA ALA A 253 -34.78 23.85 -30.80
C ALA A 253 -35.33 23.58 -32.21
N GLU A 254 -36.43 24.23 -32.56
CA GLU A 254 -37.15 24.01 -33.82
C GLU A 254 -36.56 24.88 -34.94
N HIS A 255 -36.45 24.35 -36.15
CA HIS A 255 -37.18 24.90 -37.31
C HIS A 255 -36.96 24.10 -38.61
N SER A 256 -38.06 23.71 -39.24
CA SER A 256 -38.16 23.55 -40.70
C SER A 256 -38.86 24.82 -41.28
N PRO A 257 -38.78 25.12 -42.59
CA PRO A 257 -39.47 24.32 -43.60
C PRO A 257 -38.67 24.01 -44.89
N SER A 258 -39.18 23.00 -45.60
CA SER A 258 -38.74 22.53 -46.92
C SER A 258 -38.96 23.54 -48.06
N ILE A 259 -38.02 23.59 -49.01
CA ILE A 259 -38.31 23.90 -50.43
C ILE A 259 -37.54 22.93 -51.33
N SER A 260 -38.21 22.43 -52.36
CA SER A 260 -37.59 21.89 -53.58
C SER A 260 -38.51 22.22 -54.75
N PRO A 261 -37.95 22.63 -55.90
CA PRO A 261 -38.35 21.95 -57.12
C PRO A 261 -37.19 21.66 -58.07
N SER A 262 -37.43 20.71 -58.98
CA SER A 262 -36.57 20.29 -60.09
C SER A 262 -36.56 21.27 -61.27
N SER A 263 -35.49 21.26 -62.09
CA SER A 263 -35.58 21.12 -63.57
C SER A 263 -34.20 21.08 -64.27
N VAL A 264 -34.04 20.16 -65.25
CA VAL A 264 -33.73 20.36 -66.70
C VAL A 264 -32.56 21.34 -67.04
N GLU A 265 -31.55 21.06 -67.89
CA GLU A 265 -31.36 20.25 -69.13
C GLU A 265 -29.85 19.83 -69.25
N ASN A 266 -29.19 19.21 -70.28
CA ASN A 266 -29.52 18.60 -71.60
C ASN A 266 -28.41 17.58 -72.05
N SER A 267 -28.68 16.87 -73.15
CA SER A 267 -27.82 16.40 -74.28
C SER A 267 -26.36 15.90 -74.09
N GLY A 268 -26.06 14.73 -74.68
CA GLY A 268 -24.69 14.18 -74.71
C GLY A 268 -24.46 12.81 -75.39
N VAL A 269 -25.43 12.34 -76.19
CA VAL A 269 -25.35 11.38 -77.32
C VAL A 269 -23.97 10.78 -77.68
N SER A 270 -23.75 9.47 -77.46
CA SER A 270 -23.50 8.48 -78.54
C SER A 270 -23.18 7.03 -78.09
N GLN A 271 -23.93 6.09 -78.70
CA GLN A 271 -23.54 4.75 -79.20
C GLN A 271 -22.79 3.70 -78.34
N SER A 272 -23.49 2.57 -78.18
CA SER A 272 -23.08 1.19 -77.83
C SER A 272 -22.31 0.48 -78.99
N PRO A 273 -22.12 -0.86 -79.08
CA PRO A 273 -22.49 -1.99 -78.18
C PRO A 273 -21.44 -3.14 -78.03
N LEU A 274 -21.91 -4.27 -77.45
CA LEU A 274 -21.35 -5.64 -77.42
C LEU A 274 -20.23 -5.90 -76.37
N VAL A 275 -20.39 -6.76 -75.34
CA VAL A 275 -20.88 -8.17 -75.20
C VAL A 275 -19.77 -9.20 -75.45
N GLN A 276 -19.26 -9.81 -74.37
CA GLN A 276 -19.85 -11.04 -73.81
C GLN A 276 -19.90 -10.96 -72.27
#